data_AF-A0A6H9V441-F1
#
_entry.id   AF-A0A6H9V441-F1
#
_cell.length_a   1.000
_cell.length_b   1.000
_cell.length_c   1.000
_cell.angle_alpha   90.00
_cell.angle_beta   90.00
_cell.angle_gamma   90.00
#
_symmetry.space_group_name_H-M   'P 1'
#
loop_
_entity.id
_entity.type
_entity.pdbx_description
1 polymer ?
#
loop_
_entity_poly.entity_id
_entity_poly.type
_entity_poly.pdbx_seq_one_letter_code
_entity_poly.pdbx_strand_id
1 'polypeptide(L)'
;MPYWQKVVLQAAGPVISAIILGLIGAWIARRAQLRKEQWSLRHELIHEMTKAASALYNETLRFRRAVVLFKVDDNGEGRGEYQSDLERQYKKSRLAGQVIEDRLSAYFPTGDARKFWHRAMDLLSMRYFLLTEADLPKEFIRDYSGDDHTGLTVDSGLCDHPALLEKYRESRELAANAVLNDPFVGEWIGWRVGLRLLLTSSSGQSQEESERAVKRHPL
;
A
#
# COMPACT_ATOMS: atom_id res chain seq x y z
N MET A 1 -48.54 -36.20 -23.19
CA MET A 1 -47.77 -35.87 -21.98
C MET A 1 -48.70 -35.85 -20.78
N PRO A 2 -48.42 -36.62 -19.71
CA PRO A 2 -49.18 -36.58 -18.46
C PRO A 2 -49.16 -35.19 -17.79
N TYR A 3 -50.27 -34.82 -17.14
CA TYR A 3 -50.50 -33.52 -16.51
C TYR A 3 -49.39 -33.10 -15.52
N TRP A 4 -48.87 -34.06 -14.75
CA TRP A 4 -47.79 -33.84 -13.79
C TRP A 4 -46.48 -33.33 -14.42
N GLN A 5 -46.15 -33.73 -15.64
CA GLN A 5 -44.94 -33.25 -16.33
C GLN A 5 -45.04 -31.75 -16.68
N LYS A 6 -46.24 -31.27 -17.05
CA LYS A 6 -46.45 -29.85 -17.36
C LYS A 6 -46.32 -28.97 -16.12
N VAL A 7 -46.85 -29.44 -14.99
CA VAL A 7 -46.77 -28.72 -13.70
C VAL A 7 -45.31 -28.61 -13.24
N VAL A 8 -44.54 -29.69 -13.30
CA VAL A 8 -43.11 -29.66 -12.94
C VAL A 8 -42.31 -28.75 -13.86
N LEU A 9 -42.57 -28.79 -15.17
CA LEU A 9 -41.87 -27.94 -16.14
C LEU A 9 -42.16 -26.45 -15.92
N GLN A 10 -43.40 -26.10 -15.60
CA GLN A 10 -43.79 -24.71 -15.30
C GLN A 10 -43.25 -24.21 -13.95
N ALA A 11 -43.11 -25.09 -12.95
CA ALA A 11 -42.53 -24.74 -11.66
C ALA A 11 -41.00 -24.64 -11.68
N ALA A 12 -40.31 -25.36 -12.58
CA ALA A 12 -38.85 -25.36 -12.65
C ALA A 12 -38.26 -23.99 -13.03
N GLY A 13 -38.92 -23.25 -13.94
CA GLY A 13 -38.47 -21.94 -14.41
C GLY A 13 -38.30 -20.92 -13.27
N PRO A 14 -39.34 -20.64 -12.48
CA PRO A 14 -39.25 -19.72 -11.34
C PRO A 14 -38.20 -20.13 -10.30
N VAL A 15 -38.06 -21.43 -10.00
CA VAL A 15 -37.07 -21.91 -9.03
C VAL A 15 -35.65 -21.68 -9.51
N ILE A 16 -35.34 -22.02 -10.77
CA ILE A 16 -34.01 -21.78 -11.36
C ILE A 16 -33.71 -20.29 -11.41
N SER A 17 -34.68 -19.46 -11.82
CA SER A 17 -34.53 -18.00 -11.83
C SER A 17 -34.25 -17.43 -10.43
N ALA A 18 -34.96 -17.91 -9.40
CA ALA A 18 -34.73 -17.49 -8.02
C ALA A 18 -33.32 -17.88 -7.53
N ILE A 19 -32.83 -19.08 -7.89
CA ILE A 19 -31.47 -19.51 -7.57
C ILE A 19 -30.44 -18.61 -8.25
N ILE A 20 -30.59 -18.33 -9.55
CA ILE A 20 -29.65 -17.48 -10.30
C ILE A 20 -29.63 -16.06 -9.70
N LEU A 21 -30.80 -15.47 -9.45
CA LEU A 21 -30.91 -14.14 -8.84
C LEU A 21 -30.31 -14.11 -7.43
N GLY A 22 -30.53 -15.16 -6.63
CA GLY A 22 -29.94 -15.31 -5.30
C GLY A 22 -28.41 -15.36 -5.35
N LEU A 23 -27.84 -16.12 -6.30
CA LEU A 23 -26.39 -16.20 -6.48
C LEU A 23 -25.78 -14.87 -6.95
N ILE A 24 -26.44 -14.17 -7.88
CA ILE A 24 -26.01 -12.82 -8.31
C ILE A 24 -26.06 -11.84 -7.13
N GLY A 25 -27.15 -11.85 -6.36
CA GLY A 25 -27.30 -11.01 -5.17
C GLY A 25 -26.20 -11.26 -4.14
N ALA A 26 -25.93 -12.52 -3.81
CA ALA A 26 -24.88 -12.91 -2.88
C ALA A 26 -23.48 -12.50 -3.40
N TRP A 27 -23.23 -12.63 -4.71
CA TRP A 27 -21.97 -12.21 -5.32
C TRP A 27 -21.77 -10.68 -5.24
N ILE A 28 -22.80 -9.90 -5.55
CA ILE A 28 -22.78 -8.43 -5.44
C ILE A 28 -22.52 -8.01 -3.99
N ALA A 29 -23.25 -8.58 -3.03
CA ALA A 29 -23.10 -8.29 -1.61
C ALA A 29 -21.68 -8.60 -1.12
N ARG A 30 -21.13 -9.77 -1.48
CA ARG A 30 -19.75 -10.15 -1.16
C ARG A 30 -18.73 -9.17 -1.76
N ARG A 31 -18.94 -8.74 -3.01
CA ARG A 31 -18.04 -7.78 -3.67
C ARG A 31 -18.09 -6.40 -2.99
N ALA A 32 -19.28 -5.95 -2.57
CA ALA A 32 -19.43 -4.70 -1.83
C ALA A 32 -18.75 -4.75 -0.46
N GLN A 33 -18.87 -5.88 0.26
CA GLN A 33 -18.21 -6.08 1.55
C GLN A 33 -16.68 -6.06 1.42
N LEU A 34 -16.12 -6.78 0.44
CA LEU A 34 -14.67 -6.78 0.19
C LEU A 34 -14.12 -5.38 -0.11
N ARG A 35 -14.85 -4.56 -0.87
CA ARG A 35 -14.46 -3.16 -1.13
C ARG A 35 -14.42 -2.32 0.13
N LYS A 36 -15.40 -2.51 1.02
CA LYS A 36 -15.45 -1.81 2.31
C LYS A 36 -14.27 -2.20 3.20
N GLU A 37 -13.95 -3.49 3.28
CA GLU A 37 -12.81 -4.01 4.03
C GLU A 37 -11.47 -3.48 3.48
N GLN A 38 -11.31 -3.49 2.15
CA GLN A 38 -10.13 -2.91 1.48
C GLN A 38 -9.98 -1.41 1.76
N TRP A 39 -11.08 -0.65 1.69
CA TRP A 39 -11.06 0.78 1.97
C TRP A 39 -10.66 1.06 3.43
N SER A 40 -11.24 0.30 4.36
CA SER A 40 -10.91 0.36 5.78
C SER A 40 -9.42 0.11 6.02
N LEU A 41 -8.86 -0.93 5.41
CA LEU A 41 -7.44 -1.26 5.54
C LEU A 41 -6.52 -0.19 4.94
N ARG A 42 -6.87 0.39 3.78
CA ARG A 42 -6.11 1.51 3.20
C ARG A 42 -6.05 2.71 4.15
N HIS A 43 -7.18 3.04 4.78
CA HIS A 43 -7.24 4.14 5.76
C HIS A 43 -6.43 3.83 7.01
N GLU A 44 -6.49 2.60 7.50
CA GLU A 44 -5.70 2.14 8.64
C GLU A 44 -4.20 2.26 8.36
N LEU A 45 -3.74 1.78 7.19
CA LEU A 45 -2.33 1.89 6.79
C LEU A 45 -1.87 3.35 6.67
N ILE A 46 -2.66 4.23 6.04
CA ILE A 46 -2.35 5.67 5.96
C ILE A 46 -2.29 6.29 7.35
N HIS A 47 -3.20 5.90 8.25
CA HIS A 47 -3.19 6.37 9.64
C HIS A 47 -1.92 5.94 10.36
N GLU A 48 -1.51 4.67 10.25
CA GLU A 48 -0.28 4.15 10.85
C GLU A 48 0.98 4.83 10.30
N MET A 49 1.06 4.98 8.97
CA MET A 49 2.13 5.72 8.29
C MET A 49 2.24 7.15 8.83
N THR A 50 1.10 7.85 8.89
CA THR A 50 1.03 9.22 9.39
C THR A 50 1.47 9.29 10.84
N LYS A 51 1.03 8.35 11.68
CA LYS A 51 1.37 8.29 13.11
C LYS A 51 2.86 8.03 13.32
N ALA A 52 3.44 7.05 12.63
CA ALA A 52 4.85 6.69 12.75
C ALA A 52 5.77 7.83 12.29
N ALA A 53 5.46 8.44 11.14
CA ALA A 53 6.24 9.53 10.57
C ALA A 53 6.09 10.83 11.39
N SER A 54 4.88 11.19 11.81
CA SER A 54 4.64 12.41 12.59
C SER A 54 5.27 12.33 13.99
N ALA A 55 5.29 11.14 14.61
CA ALA A 55 5.93 10.96 15.91
C ALA A 55 7.44 11.28 15.84
N LEU A 56 8.16 10.71 14.87
CA LEU A 56 9.57 11.02 14.69
C LEU A 56 9.80 12.46 14.25
N TYR A 57 9.02 12.96 13.28
CA TYR A 57 9.14 14.34 12.83
C TYR A 57 8.97 15.35 13.98
N ASN A 58 7.96 15.16 14.83
CA ASN A 58 7.72 16.05 15.96
C ASN A 58 8.85 16.00 17.00
N GLU A 59 9.41 14.81 17.28
CA GLU A 59 10.57 14.72 18.18
C GLU A 59 11.82 15.39 17.57
N THR A 60 12.06 15.27 16.26
CA THR A 60 13.17 16.02 15.62
C THR A 60 12.97 17.54 15.73
N LEU A 61 11.73 18.02 15.65
CA LEU A 61 11.41 19.43 15.86
C LEU A 61 11.59 19.84 17.31
N ARG A 62 11.15 19.02 18.27
CA ARG A 62 11.31 19.26 19.71
C ARG A 62 12.79 19.35 20.06
N PHE A 63 13.60 18.38 19.64
CA PHE A 63 15.04 18.38 19.83
C PHE A 63 15.70 19.62 19.21
N ARG A 64 15.42 19.92 17.93
CA ARG A 64 15.98 21.11 17.27
C ARG A 64 15.62 22.40 18.01
N ARG A 65 14.37 22.54 18.48
CA ARG A 65 13.96 23.70 19.27
C ARG A 65 14.69 23.77 20.60
N ALA A 66 14.85 22.64 21.30
CA ALA A 66 15.62 22.54 22.55
C ALA A 66 17.06 23.06 22.36
N VAL A 67 17.77 22.54 21.37
CA VAL A 67 19.18 22.89 21.11
C VAL A 67 19.32 24.33 20.59
N VAL A 68 18.55 24.71 19.56
CA VAL A 68 18.75 26.00 18.86
C VAL A 68 18.18 27.18 19.64
N LEU A 69 16.97 27.06 20.21
CA LEU A 69 16.27 28.20 20.80
C LEU A 69 16.63 28.41 22.26
N PHE A 70 16.74 27.32 23.02
CA PHE A 70 16.97 27.41 24.46
C PHE A 70 18.45 27.38 24.81
N LYS A 71 19.35 27.27 23.81
CA LYS A 71 20.81 27.21 23.98
C LYS A 71 21.19 26.30 25.13
N VAL A 72 20.54 25.13 25.20
CA VAL A 72 20.91 24.11 26.17
C VAL A 72 22.36 23.80 25.88
N ASP A 73 23.23 24.17 26.82
CA ASP A 73 24.67 24.14 26.64
C ASP A 73 25.09 22.75 26.16
N ASP A 74 26.12 22.64 25.32
CA ASP A 74 26.50 21.34 24.73
C ASP A 74 26.89 20.31 25.80
N ASN A 75 27.23 20.79 27.00
CA ASN A 75 27.53 20.01 28.21
C ASN A 75 26.42 20.05 29.28
N GLY A 76 25.28 20.69 29.01
CA GLY A 76 24.19 20.86 29.95
C GLY A 76 23.35 19.60 30.13
N GLU A 77 22.94 19.31 31.37
CA GLU A 77 22.11 18.14 31.73
C GLU A 77 20.85 17.99 30.87
N GLY A 78 20.30 19.09 30.34
CA GLY A 78 19.09 19.07 29.50
C GLY A 78 19.28 18.45 28.11
N ARG A 79 20.47 18.54 27.48
CA ARG A 79 20.66 18.05 26.09
C ARG A 79 20.56 16.54 26.02
N GLY A 80 21.11 15.85 27.02
CA GLY A 80 21.08 14.39 27.12
C GLY A 80 19.66 13.82 27.22
N GLU A 81 18.75 14.51 27.92
CA GLU A 81 17.35 14.09 28.01
C GLU A 81 16.65 14.16 26.65
N TYR A 82 16.73 15.29 25.95
CA TYR A 82 16.12 15.43 24.62
C TYR A 82 16.75 14.48 23.59
N GLN A 83 18.05 14.22 23.67
CA GLN A 83 18.73 13.25 22.79
C GLN A 83 18.25 11.82 23.05
N SER A 84 18.14 11.42 24.32
CA SER A 84 17.61 10.11 24.73
C SER A 84 16.15 9.90 24.28
N ASP A 85 15.31 10.93 24.43
CA ASP A 85 13.93 10.93 23.93
C ASP A 85 13.88 10.78 22.40
N LEU A 86 14.68 11.55 21.68
CA LEU A 86 14.76 11.50 20.23
C LEU A 86 15.25 10.13 19.74
N GLU A 87 16.31 9.58 20.34
CA GLU A 87 16.84 8.26 19.99
C GLU A 87 15.82 7.15 20.23
N ARG A 88 15.14 7.19 21.39
CA ARG A 88 14.06 6.24 21.71
C ARG A 88 12.94 6.31 20.68
N GLN A 89 12.51 7.51 20.32
CA GLN A 89 11.46 7.69 19.32
C GLN A 89 11.94 7.28 17.92
N TYR A 90 13.19 7.53 17.55
CA TYR A 90 13.79 7.07 16.30
C TYR A 90 13.72 5.55 16.17
N LYS A 91 14.22 4.81 17.16
CA LYS A 91 14.17 3.33 17.19
C LYS A 91 12.74 2.81 17.06
N LYS A 92 11.82 3.39 17.83
CA LYS A 92 10.39 3.04 17.79
C LYS A 92 9.76 3.31 16.42
N SER A 93 10.01 4.47 15.83
CA SER A 93 9.47 4.84 14.52
C SER A 93 10.09 4.02 13.39
N ARG A 94 11.38 3.63 13.47
CA ARG A 94 12.00 2.75 12.47
C ARG A 94 11.42 1.36 12.48
N LEU A 95 11.24 0.76 13.66
CA LEU A 95 10.60 -0.54 13.79
C LEU A 95 9.16 -0.51 13.26
N ALA A 96 8.38 0.51 13.63
CA ALA A 96 7.03 0.69 13.10
C ALA A 96 7.03 0.88 11.58
N GLY A 97 7.99 1.67 11.06
CA GLY A 97 8.17 1.89 9.63
C GLY A 97 8.42 0.59 8.86
N GLN A 98 9.28 -0.27 9.37
CA GLN A 98 9.57 -1.58 8.78
C GLN A 98 8.34 -2.49 8.75
N VAL A 99 7.60 -2.58 9.86
CA VAL A 99 6.34 -3.37 9.91
C VAL A 99 5.34 -2.86 8.87
N ILE A 100 5.24 -1.55 8.69
CA ILE A 100 4.40 -0.95 7.65
C ILE A 100 4.93 -1.29 6.25
N GLU A 101 6.24 -1.21 6.00
CA GLU A 101 6.84 -1.62 4.71
C GLU A 101 6.50 -3.07 4.35
N ASP A 102 6.58 -3.99 5.30
CA ASP A 102 6.24 -5.40 5.13
C ASP A 102 4.75 -5.57 4.79
N ARG A 103 3.85 -4.86 5.49
CA ARG A 103 2.41 -4.86 5.19
C ARG A 103 2.13 -4.30 3.80
N LEU A 104 2.77 -3.19 3.43
CA LEU A 104 2.62 -2.60 2.09
C LEU A 104 3.06 -3.58 1.00
N SER A 105 4.18 -4.27 1.21
CA SER A 105 4.69 -5.30 0.30
C SER A 105 3.73 -6.48 0.16
N ALA A 106 3.01 -6.85 1.22
CA ALA A 106 2.07 -7.96 1.20
C ALA A 106 0.75 -7.60 0.48
N TYR A 107 0.30 -6.35 0.57
CA TYR A 107 -1.00 -5.92 0.06
C TYR A 107 -0.96 -5.27 -1.33
N PHE A 108 0.16 -4.65 -1.72
CA PHE A 108 0.29 -3.86 -2.96
C PHE A 108 1.40 -4.45 -3.86
N PRO A 109 1.04 -5.14 -4.96
CA PRO A 109 1.99 -5.88 -5.79
C PRO A 109 2.86 -4.99 -6.69
N THR A 110 2.48 -3.74 -6.93
CA THR A 110 3.28 -2.77 -7.71
C THR A 110 4.54 -2.36 -6.95
N GLY A 111 4.48 -2.35 -5.62
CA GLY A 111 5.59 -1.95 -4.75
C GLY A 111 5.76 -0.43 -4.59
N ASP A 112 4.98 0.40 -5.28
CA ASP A 112 5.09 1.85 -5.25
C ASP A 112 4.81 2.43 -3.87
N ALA A 113 3.71 1.99 -3.22
CA ALA A 113 3.41 2.37 -1.84
C ALA A 113 4.57 2.09 -0.88
N ARG A 114 5.18 0.89 -0.99
CA ARG A 114 6.34 0.50 -0.18
C ARG A 114 7.55 1.39 -0.48
N LYS A 115 7.86 1.62 -1.76
CA LYS A 115 8.99 2.43 -2.20
C LYS A 115 8.91 3.86 -1.67
N PHE A 116 7.76 4.53 -1.84
CA PHE A 116 7.60 5.91 -1.37
C PHE A 116 7.58 6.00 0.16
N TRP A 117 7.04 5.00 0.85
CA TRP A 117 7.08 4.93 2.31
C TRP A 117 8.50 4.75 2.84
N HIS A 118 9.27 3.83 2.26
CA HIS A 118 10.68 3.60 2.58
C HIS A 118 11.49 4.91 2.46
N ARG A 119 11.33 5.60 1.33
CA ARG A 119 11.93 6.91 1.08
C ARG A 119 11.57 7.94 2.16
N ALA A 120 10.31 8.02 2.56
CA ALA A 120 9.87 8.95 3.61
C ALA A 120 10.56 8.64 4.96
N MET A 121 10.75 7.38 5.29
CA MET A 121 11.45 6.95 6.51
C MET A 121 12.96 7.21 6.44
N ASP A 122 13.58 7.02 5.28
CA ASP A 122 15.00 7.34 5.04
C ASP A 122 15.26 8.84 5.18
N LEU A 123 14.38 9.70 4.64
CA LEU A 123 14.49 11.16 4.77
C LEU A 123 14.38 11.63 6.22
N LEU A 124 13.48 11.03 7.01
CA LEU A 124 13.38 11.31 8.45
C LEU A 124 14.59 10.78 9.22
N SER A 125 15.16 9.64 8.80
CA SER A 125 16.37 9.08 9.40
C SER A 125 17.57 9.97 9.14
N MET A 126 17.76 10.43 7.90
CA MET A 126 18.83 11.37 7.54
C MET A 126 18.71 12.66 8.35
N ARG A 127 17.49 13.19 8.50
CA ARG A 127 17.23 14.36 9.36
C ARG A 127 17.61 14.09 10.83
N TYR A 128 17.32 12.91 11.36
CA TYR A 128 17.71 12.51 12.71
C TYR A 128 19.24 12.51 12.85
N PHE A 129 19.96 11.89 11.91
CA PHE A 129 21.43 11.81 11.95
C PHE A 129 22.08 13.19 11.86
N LEU A 130 21.63 14.05 10.95
CA LEU A 130 22.15 15.43 10.84
C LEU A 130 21.92 16.29 12.09
N LEU A 131 20.90 15.96 12.90
CA LEU A 131 20.64 16.68 14.15
C LEU A 131 21.46 16.15 15.32
N THR A 132 21.86 14.88 15.28
CA THR A 132 22.47 14.19 16.43
C THR A 132 23.97 14.03 16.29
N GLU A 133 24.47 13.90 15.06
CA GLU A 133 25.87 13.67 14.73
C GLU A 133 26.48 14.89 14.05
N ALA A 134 27.62 15.37 14.57
CA ALA A 134 28.30 16.54 14.04
C ALA A 134 29.10 16.25 12.76
N ASP A 135 29.58 15.02 12.59
CA ASP A 135 30.42 14.60 11.45
C ASP A 135 30.03 13.20 10.98
N LEU A 136 29.12 13.14 10.02
CA LEU A 136 28.67 11.88 9.43
C LEU A 136 29.66 11.43 8.35
N PRO A 137 30.15 10.17 8.39
CA PRO A 137 30.99 9.63 7.32
C PRO A 137 30.33 9.75 5.95
N LYS A 138 31.10 10.07 4.90
CA LYS A 138 30.56 10.23 3.54
C LYS A 138 29.96 8.95 3.01
N GLU A 139 30.54 7.81 3.37
CA GLU A 139 30.07 6.47 3.04
C GLU A 139 28.67 6.25 3.61
N PHE A 140 28.45 6.66 4.86
CA PHE A 140 27.15 6.58 5.51
C PHE A 140 26.09 7.45 4.80
N ILE A 141 26.42 8.68 4.43
CA ILE A 141 25.50 9.56 3.69
C ILE A 141 25.17 8.96 2.31
N ARG A 142 26.16 8.31 1.66
CA ARG A 142 25.98 7.67 0.37
C ARG A 142 25.00 6.49 0.42
N ASP A 143 24.92 5.76 1.53
CA ASP A 143 23.96 4.66 1.70
C ASP A 143 22.49 5.13 1.71
N TYR A 144 22.25 6.42 2.01
CA TYR A 144 20.93 7.05 1.93
C TYR A 144 20.66 7.71 0.57
N SER A 145 21.61 7.69 -0.35
CA SER A 145 21.53 8.39 -1.64
C SER A 145 20.79 7.59 -2.71
N GLY A 146 20.16 8.30 -3.64
CA GLY A 146 19.62 7.75 -4.88
C GLY A 146 18.14 7.37 -4.82
N ASP A 147 17.64 6.88 -5.95
CA ASP A 147 16.21 6.68 -6.20
C ASP A 147 15.58 5.54 -5.40
N ASP A 148 16.36 4.59 -4.89
CA ASP A 148 15.83 3.51 -4.06
C ASP A 148 15.70 3.92 -2.59
N HIS A 149 16.40 4.99 -2.18
CA HIS A 149 16.38 5.56 -0.84
C HIS A 149 15.68 6.93 -0.85
N THR A 150 16.37 7.99 -0.43
CA THR A 150 15.82 9.34 -0.25
C THR A 150 15.36 10.02 -1.55
N GLY A 151 15.85 9.57 -2.72
CA GLY A 151 15.70 10.29 -3.99
C GLY A 151 16.52 11.58 -4.05
N LEU A 152 17.49 11.75 -3.16
CA LEU A 152 18.47 12.85 -3.15
C LEU A 152 19.87 12.25 -3.33
N THR A 153 20.79 13.06 -3.84
CA THR A 153 22.22 12.75 -3.87
C THR A 153 22.96 13.51 -2.78
N VAL A 154 24.21 13.12 -2.52
CA VAL A 154 25.10 13.81 -1.57
C VAL A 154 25.19 15.29 -1.90
N ASP A 155 25.31 15.62 -3.19
CA ASP A 155 25.45 16.99 -3.68
C ASP A 155 24.09 17.71 -3.87
N SER A 156 22.97 16.98 -3.92
CA SER A 156 21.64 17.54 -4.23
C SER A 156 20.74 17.71 -3.00
N GLY A 157 21.32 17.85 -1.80
CA GLY A 157 20.56 18.24 -0.61
C GLY A 157 20.38 17.16 0.46
N LEU A 158 21.11 16.04 0.43
CA LEU A 158 21.11 15.08 1.54
C LEU A 158 21.55 15.69 2.88
N CYS A 159 22.40 16.72 2.84
CA CYS A 159 22.83 17.48 4.03
C CYS A 159 22.04 18.77 4.26
N ASP A 160 21.02 19.05 3.44
CA ASP A 160 20.24 20.29 3.51
C ASP A 160 18.87 20.03 4.15
N HIS A 161 18.65 20.60 5.36
CA HIS A 161 17.42 20.37 6.12
C HIS A 161 16.14 20.80 5.40
N PRO A 162 16.08 21.97 4.74
CA PRO A 162 14.97 22.34 3.86
C PRO A 162 14.69 21.31 2.75
N ALA A 163 15.71 20.91 1.97
CA ALA A 163 15.53 19.92 0.91
C ALA A 163 15.02 18.56 1.44
N LEU A 164 15.56 18.07 2.57
CA LEU A 164 15.06 16.86 3.21
C LEU A 164 13.58 16.95 3.60
N LEU A 165 13.15 18.11 4.12
CA LEU A 165 11.78 18.32 4.55
C LEU A 165 10.80 18.41 3.37
N GLU A 166 11.18 19.08 2.31
CA GLU A 166 10.41 19.16 1.08
C GLU A 166 10.23 17.75 0.47
N LYS A 167 11.34 17.02 0.29
CA LYS A 167 11.31 15.68 -0.26
C LYS A 167 10.55 14.70 0.62
N TYR A 168 10.60 14.88 1.95
CA TYR A 168 9.83 14.05 2.89
C TYR A 168 8.33 14.26 2.71
N ARG A 169 7.88 15.52 2.56
CA ARG A 169 6.45 15.83 2.36
C ARG A 169 5.94 15.22 1.06
N GLU A 170 6.71 15.40 -0.02
CA GLU A 170 6.44 14.80 -1.32
C GLU A 170 6.32 13.28 -1.21
N SER A 171 7.33 12.62 -0.62
CA SER A 171 7.36 11.15 -0.51
C SER A 171 6.22 10.60 0.35
N ARG A 172 5.86 11.29 1.45
CA ARG A 172 4.72 10.93 2.29
C ARG A 172 3.39 11.02 1.52
N GLU A 173 3.21 12.07 0.73
CA GLU A 173 2.02 12.26 -0.10
C GLU A 173 1.94 11.20 -1.21
N LEU A 174 3.04 10.94 -1.91
CA LEU A 174 3.13 9.89 -2.91
C LEU A 174 2.83 8.51 -2.32
N ALA A 175 3.33 8.21 -1.12
CA ALA A 175 3.06 6.96 -0.43
C ALA A 175 1.56 6.80 -0.09
N ALA A 176 0.92 7.85 0.45
CA ALA A 176 -0.50 7.83 0.74
C ALA A 176 -1.35 7.68 -0.55
N ASN A 177 -0.98 8.40 -1.61
CA ASN A 177 -1.64 8.30 -2.91
C ASN A 177 -1.46 6.90 -3.53
N ALA A 178 -0.29 6.29 -3.42
CA ALA A 178 -0.06 4.92 -3.86
C ALA A 178 -0.93 3.93 -3.05
N VAL A 179 -1.02 4.08 -1.73
CA VAL A 179 -1.92 3.26 -0.89
C VAL A 179 -3.39 3.41 -1.28
N LEU A 180 -3.83 4.54 -1.83
CA LEU A 180 -5.21 4.74 -2.29
C LEU A 180 -5.47 4.17 -3.69
N ASN A 181 -4.47 4.23 -4.57
CA ASN A 181 -4.67 3.96 -6.01
C ASN A 181 -4.09 2.62 -6.47
N ASP A 182 -3.13 2.04 -5.75
CA ASP A 182 -2.49 0.78 -6.14
C ASP A 182 -3.50 -0.38 -6.12
N PRO A 183 -3.42 -1.31 -7.09
CA PRO A 183 -4.30 -2.47 -7.13
C PRO A 183 -4.07 -3.35 -5.90
N PHE A 184 -5.14 -3.90 -5.32
CA PHE A 184 -5.03 -4.80 -4.18
C PHE A 184 -4.79 -6.24 -4.66
N VAL A 185 -3.96 -7.04 -3.97
CA VAL A 185 -3.69 -8.45 -4.35
C VAL A 185 -4.98 -9.27 -4.58
N GLY A 186 -6.01 -9.05 -3.76
CA GLY A 186 -7.30 -9.73 -3.89
C GLY A 186 -8.10 -9.39 -5.15
N GLU A 187 -7.92 -8.20 -5.72
CA GLU A 187 -8.61 -7.80 -6.96
C GLU A 187 -8.03 -8.53 -8.17
N TRP A 188 -6.71 -8.77 -8.17
CA TRP A 188 -5.99 -9.45 -9.24
C TRP A 188 -6.45 -10.90 -9.44
N ILE A 189 -6.67 -11.62 -8.35
CA ILE A 189 -7.12 -13.02 -8.40
C ILE A 189 -8.56 -13.13 -8.93
N GLY A 190 -9.44 -12.22 -8.49
CA GLY A 190 -10.84 -12.21 -8.91
C GLY A 190 -11.02 -11.97 -10.42
N TRP A 191 -10.25 -11.04 -11.00
CA TRP A 191 -10.29 -10.77 -12.44
C TRP A 191 -9.82 -11.95 -13.28
N ARG A 192 -8.73 -12.62 -12.88
CA ARG A 192 -8.21 -13.79 -13.62
C ARG A 192 -9.20 -14.95 -13.65
N VAL A 193 -9.87 -15.23 -12.53
CA VAL A 193 -10.86 -16.32 -12.47
C VAL A 193 -12.10 -15.97 -13.29
N GLY A 194 -12.60 -14.74 -13.18
CA GLY A 194 -13.75 -14.27 -13.96
C GLY A 194 -13.50 -14.28 -15.47
N LEU A 195 -12.33 -13.79 -15.89
CA LEU A 195 -11.92 -13.80 -17.30
C LEU A 195 -11.78 -15.23 -17.83
N ARG A 196 -11.20 -16.15 -17.04
CA ARG A 196 -11.06 -17.55 -17.44
C ARG A 196 -12.41 -18.23 -17.63
N LEU A 197 -13.37 -17.99 -16.73
CA LEU A 197 -14.74 -18.53 -16.85
C LEU A 197 -15.47 -18.00 -18.08
N LEU A 198 -15.32 -16.71 -18.39
CA LEU A 198 -15.88 -16.09 -19.60
C LEU A 198 -15.27 -16.69 -20.88
N LEU A 199 -13.94 -16.88 -20.90
CA LEU A 199 -13.25 -17.47 -22.06
C LEU A 199 -13.60 -18.95 -22.24
N THR A 200 -13.74 -19.74 -21.17
CA THR A 200 -14.18 -21.16 -21.27
C THR A 200 -15.65 -21.31 -21.66
N SER A 201 -16.50 -20.34 -21.30
CA SER A 201 -17.90 -20.30 -21.74
C SER A 201 -18.02 -20.03 -23.24
N SER A 202 -17.19 -19.12 -23.77
CA SER A 202 -17.15 -18.78 -25.20
C SER A 202 -16.53 -19.90 -26.06
N SER A 203 -15.53 -20.64 -25.56
CA SER A 203 -14.89 -21.72 -26.32
C SER A 203 -15.81 -22.93 -26.55
N GLY A 204 -16.80 -23.16 -25.67
CA GLY A 204 -17.78 -24.23 -25.85
C GLY A 204 -18.73 -24.00 -27.04
N GLN A 205 -19.12 -22.75 -27.30
CA GLN A 205 -19.93 -22.40 -28.48
C GLN A 205 -19.16 -22.54 -29.79
N SER A 206 -17.86 -22.21 -29.78
CA SER A 206 -17.00 -22.35 -30.96
C SER A 206 -16.77 -23.82 -31.35
N GLN A 207 -16.68 -24.74 -30.39
CA GLN A 207 -16.55 -26.17 -30.67
C GLN A 207 -17.83 -26.79 -31.26
N GLU A 208 -19.01 -26.42 -30.76
CA GLU A 208 -20.28 -26.89 -31.35
C GLU A 208 -20.53 -26.35 -32.76
N GLU A 209 -20.16 -25.10 -33.04
CA GLU A 209 -20.28 -24.53 -34.39
C GLU A 209 -19.31 -25.18 -35.39
N SER A 210 -18.09 -25.49 -34.95
CA SER A 210 -17.12 -26.28 -35.72
C SER A 210 -17.65 -27.68 -36.06
N GLU A 211 -18.20 -28.40 -35.08
CA GLU A 211 -18.76 -29.75 -35.31
C GLU A 211 -20.01 -29.73 -36.20
N ARG A 212 -20.84 -28.68 -36.11
CA ARG A 212 -22.00 -28.51 -37.00
C ARG A 212 -21.59 -28.14 -38.43
N ALA A 213 -20.51 -27.37 -38.61
CA ALA A 213 -19.97 -27.04 -39.93
C ALA A 213 -19.42 -28.30 -40.63
N VAL A 214 -18.71 -29.16 -39.90
CA VAL A 214 -18.19 -30.43 -40.43
C VAL A 214 -19.32 -31.40 -40.81
N LYS A 215 -20.42 -31.44 -40.04
CA LYS A 215 -21.58 -32.30 -40.38
C LYS A 215 -22.44 -31.80 -41.55
N ARG A 216 -22.33 -30.52 -41.95
CA ARG A 216 -23.09 -29.95 -43.09
C ARG A 216 -22.40 -30.13 -44.45
N HIS A 217 -21.13 -30.49 -44.46
CA HIS A 217 -20.37 -30.82 -45.66
C HIS A 217 -19.66 -32.17 -45.49
N PRO A 218 -20.40 -33.30 -45.49
CA PRO A 218 -19.78 -34.59 -45.69
C PRO A 218 -19.21 -34.63 -47.11
N LEU A 219 -17.89 -34.88 -47.20
CA LEU A 219 -17.23 -35.25 -48.45
C LEU A 219 -17.78 -36.60 -48.96
#